data_AF-A0A135UIF2-F1
#
_entry.id   AF-A0A135UIF2-F1
#
_cell.length_a   1.000
_cell.length_b   1.000
_cell.length_c   1.000
_cell.angle_alpha   90.00
_cell.angle_beta   90.00
_cell.angle_gamma   90.00
#
_symmetry.space_group_name_H-M   'P 1'
#
loop_
_entity.id
_entity.type
_entity.pdbx_description
1 polymer ?
#
loop_
_entity_poly.entity_id
_entity_poly.type
_entity_poly.pdbx_seq_one_letter_code
_entity_poly.pdbx_strand_id
1 'polypeptide(L)'
;MGRAKWLTQCVFVAFAERGNLELVHVPDLGARHAFDEAIKGVSAIAHIASILSFSDNPEGFIPPVVDSMVSILEAAAREPSVQSIVYTSSIAAAVDLSPGKITHAGSDAWNDEAVEIAWASPPHAPNHWHMVYQASKVEAEKAMSAFVKNNSPHYTVNVVSPATVLGEALCQIHLVSPYPWVKNLYDGNEEVGGLFQASESSAETFPFSTDD
;
A
#
# COMPACT_ATOMS: atom_id res chain seq x y z
N MET A 1 -7.49 -16.75 11.93
CA MET A 1 -8.85 -16.15 11.84
C MET A 1 -9.14 -15.02 12.83
N GLY A 2 -8.55 -14.95 14.04
CA GLY A 2 -8.91 -13.92 15.05
C GLY A 2 -8.77 -12.45 14.59
N ARG A 3 -7.71 -12.10 13.85
CA ARG A 3 -7.42 -10.72 13.44
C ARG A 3 -8.37 -10.15 12.38
N ALA A 4 -9.10 -11.01 11.68
CA ALA A 4 -10.02 -10.62 10.60
C ALA A 4 -11.50 -10.70 11.02
N LYS A 5 -11.80 -11.10 12.27
CA LYS A 5 -13.18 -11.26 12.75
C LYS A 5 -14.02 -9.97 12.65
N TRP A 6 -13.39 -8.81 12.76
CA TRP A 6 -14.07 -7.52 12.64
C TRP A 6 -14.75 -7.34 11.26
N LEU A 7 -14.24 -7.98 10.20
CA LEU A 7 -14.88 -7.94 8.88
C LEU A 7 -16.29 -8.54 8.94
N THR A 8 -16.46 -9.68 9.61
CA THR A 8 -17.75 -10.39 9.68
C THR A 8 -18.58 -10.02 10.90
N GLN A 9 -18.01 -9.33 11.89
CA GLN A 9 -18.68 -8.93 13.14
C GLN A 9 -19.03 -7.44 13.20
N CYS A 10 -18.46 -6.61 12.32
CA CYS A 10 -18.61 -5.16 12.37
C CYS A 10 -19.06 -4.60 11.01
N VAL A 11 -18.32 -4.89 9.94
CA VAL A 11 -18.51 -4.18 8.65
C VAL A 11 -19.42 -4.93 7.69
N PHE A 12 -19.21 -6.23 7.51
CA PHE A 12 -19.88 -7.05 6.49
C PHE A 12 -20.79 -8.13 7.10
N VAL A 13 -21.37 -7.87 8.28
CA VAL A 13 -22.22 -8.82 9.03
C VAL A 13 -23.30 -9.43 8.14
N ALA A 14 -24.10 -8.60 7.48
CA ALA A 14 -25.19 -9.06 6.62
C ALA A 14 -24.72 -9.89 5.42
N PHE A 15 -23.49 -9.68 4.92
CA PHE A 15 -22.93 -10.51 3.85
C PHE A 15 -22.47 -11.88 4.38
N ALA A 16 -21.85 -11.90 5.55
CA ALA A 16 -21.47 -13.14 6.22
C ALA A 16 -22.70 -14.00 6.58
N GLU A 17 -23.75 -13.40 7.13
CA GLU A 17 -24.99 -14.09 7.49
C GLU A 17 -25.73 -14.67 6.27
N ARG A 18 -25.65 -14.00 5.12
CA ARG A 18 -26.22 -14.48 3.86
C ARG A 18 -25.36 -15.52 3.13
N GLY A 19 -24.13 -15.77 3.61
CA GLY A 19 -23.17 -16.64 2.93
C GLY A 19 -22.51 -16.02 1.69
N ASN A 20 -22.59 -14.69 1.53
CA ASN A 20 -22.00 -13.95 0.41
C ASN A 20 -20.56 -13.47 0.70
N LEU A 21 -20.03 -13.78 1.89
CA LEU A 21 -18.66 -13.45 2.30
C LEU A 21 -18.04 -14.67 2.97
N GLU A 22 -16.87 -15.07 2.47
CA GLU A 22 -16.02 -16.10 3.05
C GLU A 22 -14.67 -15.51 3.45
N LEU A 23 -14.11 -15.97 4.56
CA LEU A 23 -12.76 -15.60 4.99
C LEU A 23 -11.80 -16.77 4.76
N VAL A 24 -10.83 -16.58 3.90
CA VAL A 24 -9.74 -17.55 3.66
C VAL A 24 -8.45 -17.03 4.30
N HIS A 25 -7.69 -17.93 4.92
CA HIS A 25 -6.43 -17.58 5.57
C HIS A 25 -5.24 -17.81 4.63
N VAL A 26 -4.54 -16.74 4.26
CA VAL A 26 -3.28 -16.78 3.53
C VAL A 26 -2.16 -16.35 4.50
N PRO A 27 -1.29 -17.28 4.95
CA PRO A 27 -0.35 -17.01 6.04
C PRO A 27 0.83 -16.14 5.62
N ASP A 28 1.27 -16.27 4.38
CA ASP A 28 2.39 -15.54 3.78
C ASP A 28 1.98 -15.16 2.36
N LEU A 29 1.95 -13.86 2.08
CA LEU A 29 1.53 -13.33 0.78
C LEU A 29 2.61 -13.50 -0.29
N GLY A 30 3.89 -13.46 0.11
CA GLY A 30 5.03 -13.58 -0.81
C GLY A 30 5.41 -15.02 -1.13
N ALA A 31 4.86 -15.99 -0.39
CA ALA A 31 5.13 -17.39 -0.63
C ALA A 31 4.64 -17.82 -2.03
N ARG A 32 5.41 -18.69 -2.68
CA ARG A 32 4.99 -19.36 -3.90
C ARG A 32 3.72 -20.18 -3.63
N HIS A 33 2.74 -20.11 -4.52
CA HIS A 33 1.43 -20.76 -4.37
C HIS A 33 0.61 -20.27 -3.16
N ALA A 34 0.91 -19.09 -2.61
CA ALA A 34 0.19 -18.52 -1.46
C ALA A 34 -1.33 -18.44 -1.66
N PHE A 35 -1.76 -18.13 -2.88
CA PHE A 35 -3.15 -17.82 -3.19
C PHE A 35 -3.92 -18.95 -3.90
N ASP A 36 -3.25 -20.04 -4.30
CA ASP A 36 -3.81 -21.07 -5.19
C ASP A 36 -5.13 -21.66 -4.67
N GLU A 37 -5.26 -21.87 -3.36
CA GLU A 37 -6.51 -22.35 -2.77
C GLU A 37 -7.56 -21.23 -2.60
N ALA A 38 -7.12 -20.01 -2.29
CA ALA A 38 -8.01 -18.89 -1.97
C ALA A 38 -8.75 -18.32 -3.19
N ILE A 39 -8.22 -18.53 -4.40
CA ILE A 39 -8.75 -17.91 -5.62
C ILE A 39 -9.57 -18.87 -6.51
N LYS A 40 -9.76 -20.13 -6.09
CA LYS A 40 -10.49 -21.11 -6.91
C LYS A 40 -11.90 -20.62 -7.23
N GLY A 41 -12.22 -20.56 -8.53
CA GLY A 41 -13.52 -20.09 -9.01
C GLY A 41 -13.77 -18.58 -8.91
N VAL A 42 -12.76 -17.78 -8.52
CA VAL A 42 -12.86 -16.32 -8.47
C VAL A 42 -12.80 -15.73 -9.88
N SER A 43 -13.70 -14.78 -10.18
CA SER A 43 -13.70 -14.06 -11.47
C SER A 43 -12.88 -12.77 -11.47
N ALA A 44 -12.76 -12.10 -10.33
CA ALA A 44 -12.05 -10.85 -10.21
C ALA A 44 -11.32 -10.74 -8.86
N ILE A 45 -10.13 -10.15 -8.87
CA ILE A 45 -9.30 -10.00 -7.67
C ILE A 45 -9.09 -8.51 -7.39
N ALA A 46 -9.38 -8.08 -6.17
CA ALA A 46 -8.93 -6.79 -5.65
C ALA A 46 -7.74 -7.02 -4.72
N HIS A 47 -6.51 -6.83 -5.23
CA HIS A 47 -5.29 -6.99 -4.45
C HIS A 47 -5.01 -5.72 -3.67
N ILE A 48 -5.57 -5.65 -2.46
CA ILE A 48 -5.47 -4.51 -1.52
C ILE A 48 -4.42 -4.80 -0.43
N ALA A 49 -4.16 -6.07 -0.15
CA ALA A 49 -3.23 -6.48 0.89
C ALA A 49 -1.81 -6.06 0.53
N SER A 50 -1.14 -5.36 1.45
CA SER A 50 0.26 -5.01 1.31
C SER A 50 0.94 -5.24 2.66
N ILE A 51 2.16 -5.76 2.63
CA ILE A 51 3.02 -5.84 3.80
C ILE A 51 3.40 -4.40 4.13
N LEU A 52 2.88 -3.88 5.24
CA LEU A 52 3.19 -2.53 5.71
C LEU A 52 4.07 -2.63 6.95
N SER A 53 5.26 -2.07 6.85
CA SER A 53 6.16 -1.87 7.98
C SER A 53 6.85 -0.52 7.83
N PHE A 54 7.06 0.19 8.94
CA PHE A 54 7.87 1.41 8.98
C PHE A 54 9.34 1.04 9.16
N SER A 55 9.84 0.16 8.29
CA SER A 55 11.21 -0.36 8.33
C SER A 55 12.14 0.56 7.54
N ASP A 56 13.27 0.94 8.14
CA ASP A 56 14.39 1.57 7.43
C ASP A 56 15.23 0.54 6.65
N ASN A 57 14.98 -0.77 6.82
CA ASN A 57 15.71 -1.82 6.10
C ASN A 57 15.01 -2.16 4.75
N PRO A 58 15.58 -1.80 3.59
CA PRO A 58 15.02 -2.13 2.29
C PRO A 58 15.04 -3.64 1.99
N GLU A 59 16.11 -4.36 2.36
CA GLU A 59 16.26 -5.80 2.09
C GLU A 59 15.18 -6.64 2.77
N GLY A 60 14.77 -6.24 3.98
CA GLY A 60 13.74 -6.93 4.75
C GLY A 60 12.31 -6.56 4.37
N PHE A 61 12.10 -5.54 3.53
CA PHE A 61 10.77 -4.98 3.29
C PHE A 61 10.36 -4.95 1.82
N ILE A 62 11.23 -4.49 0.92
CA ILE A 62 10.89 -4.33 -0.49
C ILE A 62 10.66 -5.69 -1.16
N PRO A 63 11.56 -6.70 -1.03
CA PRO A 63 11.35 -7.98 -1.69
C PRO A 63 10.06 -8.69 -1.29
N PRO A 64 9.66 -8.79 0.01
CA PRO A 64 8.37 -9.38 0.38
C PRO A 64 7.15 -8.69 -0.27
N VAL A 65 7.18 -7.36 -0.44
CA VAL A 65 6.10 -6.61 -1.09
C VAL A 65 6.05 -6.94 -2.59
N VAL A 66 7.20 -7.01 -3.25
CA VAL A 66 7.32 -7.42 -4.66
C VAL A 66 6.85 -8.86 -4.86
N ASP A 67 7.32 -9.77 -4.01
CA ASP A 67 6.97 -11.20 -4.05
C ASP A 67 5.47 -11.41 -3.84
N SER A 68 4.83 -10.63 -2.95
CA SER A 68 3.38 -10.66 -2.76
C SER A 68 2.62 -10.32 -4.04
N MET A 69 3.08 -9.30 -4.77
CA MET A 69 2.46 -8.89 -6.03
C MET A 69 2.68 -9.94 -7.14
N VAL A 70 3.90 -10.49 -7.25
CA VAL A 70 4.18 -11.53 -8.25
C VAL A 70 3.40 -12.82 -7.94
N SER A 71 3.33 -13.22 -6.68
CA SER A 71 2.64 -14.45 -6.25
C SER A 71 1.16 -14.47 -6.64
N ILE A 72 0.43 -13.36 -6.44
CA ILE A 72 -0.98 -13.28 -6.83
C ILE A 72 -1.17 -13.29 -8.36
N LEU A 73 -0.26 -12.66 -9.12
CA LEU A 73 -0.31 -12.67 -10.59
C LEU A 73 -0.07 -14.08 -11.14
N GLU A 74 0.91 -14.80 -10.58
CA GLU A 74 1.20 -16.18 -10.95
C GLU A 74 0.04 -17.12 -10.60
N ALA A 75 -0.57 -16.96 -9.41
CA ALA A 75 -1.73 -17.74 -9.01
C ALA A 75 -2.91 -17.50 -9.95
N ALA A 76 -3.22 -16.23 -10.24
CA ALA A 76 -4.27 -15.87 -11.19
C ALA A 76 -4.01 -16.42 -12.60
N ALA A 77 -2.75 -16.53 -13.04
CA ALA A 77 -2.42 -17.08 -14.35
C ALA A 77 -2.70 -18.59 -14.43
N ARG A 78 -2.72 -19.28 -13.29
CA ARG A 78 -3.08 -20.71 -13.18
C ARG A 78 -4.57 -20.94 -13.01
N GLU A 79 -5.36 -19.92 -12.64
CA GLU A 79 -6.80 -20.02 -12.42
C GLU A 79 -7.58 -19.44 -13.61
N PRO A 80 -8.12 -20.30 -14.52
CA PRO A 80 -8.77 -19.83 -15.73
C PRO A 80 -10.04 -18.99 -15.48
N SER A 81 -10.65 -19.09 -14.29
CA SER A 81 -11.84 -18.30 -13.97
C SER A 81 -11.53 -16.81 -13.79
N VAL A 82 -10.29 -16.44 -13.46
CA VAL A 82 -9.91 -15.04 -13.22
C VAL A 82 -9.89 -14.26 -14.53
N GLN A 83 -10.60 -13.13 -14.55
CA GLN A 83 -10.74 -12.25 -15.72
C GLN A 83 -10.09 -10.88 -15.49
N SER A 84 -10.07 -10.39 -14.25
CA SER A 84 -9.49 -9.09 -13.93
C SER A 84 -8.85 -9.06 -12.55
N ILE A 85 -7.80 -8.25 -12.45
CA ILE A 85 -7.12 -7.91 -11.20
C ILE A 85 -7.06 -6.39 -11.10
N VAL A 86 -7.45 -5.86 -9.94
CA VAL A 86 -7.22 -4.47 -9.57
C VAL A 86 -6.18 -4.46 -8.46
N TYR A 87 -5.02 -3.89 -8.73
CA TYR A 87 -3.98 -3.67 -7.74
C TYR A 87 -4.16 -2.31 -7.05
N THR A 88 -4.17 -2.31 -5.73
CA THR A 88 -4.13 -1.07 -4.93
C THR A 88 -2.67 -0.70 -4.71
N SER A 89 -2.14 0.12 -5.62
CA SER A 89 -0.82 0.74 -5.48
C SER A 89 -0.92 1.96 -4.55
N SER A 90 -0.12 2.99 -4.82
CA SER A 90 -0.08 4.26 -4.11
C SER A 90 0.43 5.33 -5.06
N ILE A 91 0.02 6.58 -4.86
CA ILE A 91 0.62 7.72 -5.58
C ILE A 91 2.14 7.76 -5.40
N ALA A 92 2.65 7.21 -4.28
CA ALA A 92 4.07 7.01 -3.98
C ALA A 92 4.87 6.27 -5.09
N ALA A 93 4.21 5.46 -5.92
CA ALA A 93 4.85 4.79 -7.05
C ALA A 93 5.20 5.77 -8.19
N ALA A 94 4.49 6.90 -8.27
CA ALA A 94 4.61 7.89 -9.34
C ALA A 94 5.26 9.20 -8.89
N VAL A 95 5.07 9.61 -7.63
CA VAL A 95 5.52 10.91 -7.12
C VAL A 95 6.36 10.79 -5.85
N ASP A 96 7.33 11.68 -5.70
CA ASP A 96 8.06 11.90 -4.45
C ASP A 96 7.15 12.64 -3.46
N LEU A 97 6.89 12.03 -2.31
CA LEU A 97 6.03 12.54 -1.26
C LEU A 97 6.74 13.53 -0.31
N SER A 98 8.00 13.87 -0.56
CA SER A 98 8.73 14.85 0.24
C SER A 98 8.15 16.26 0.11
N PRO A 99 8.07 17.06 1.19
CA PRO A 99 7.53 18.41 1.16
C PRO A 99 8.22 19.30 0.13
N GLY A 100 7.43 20.11 -0.58
CA GLY A 100 7.95 21.09 -1.55
C GLY A 100 8.44 20.49 -2.87
N LYS A 101 8.45 19.17 -3.03
CA LYS A 101 8.72 18.53 -4.33
C LYS A 101 7.49 18.64 -5.22
N ILE A 102 7.70 19.08 -6.46
CA ILE A 102 6.67 19.11 -7.50
C ILE A 102 7.09 18.09 -8.56
N THR A 103 6.28 17.05 -8.74
CA THR A 103 6.52 15.99 -9.72
C THR A 103 5.29 15.80 -10.60
N HIS A 104 5.52 15.29 -11.81
CA HIS A 104 4.45 14.87 -12.70
C HIS A 104 3.76 13.63 -12.14
N ALA A 105 2.42 13.65 -12.11
CA ALA A 105 1.58 12.54 -11.66
C ALA A 105 0.76 12.04 -12.86
N GLY A 106 1.37 11.18 -13.68
CA GLY A 106 0.73 10.53 -14.82
C GLY A 106 0.93 9.02 -14.79
N SER A 107 0.23 8.32 -15.69
CA SER A 107 0.39 6.86 -15.85
C SER A 107 1.77 6.45 -16.36
N ASP A 108 2.57 7.40 -16.82
CA ASP A 108 3.94 7.26 -17.29
C ASP A 108 4.99 7.70 -16.26
N ALA A 109 4.56 8.20 -15.09
CA ALA A 109 5.45 8.68 -14.05
C ALA A 109 5.91 7.54 -13.13
N TRP A 110 7.18 7.62 -12.70
CA TRP A 110 7.80 6.70 -11.76
C TRP A 110 8.63 7.47 -10.73
N ASN A 111 8.52 7.09 -9.46
CA ASN A 111 9.34 7.64 -8.39
C ASN A 111 10.69 6.89 -8.26
N ASP A 112 11.51 6.95 -9.30
CA ASP A 112 12.79 6.24 -9.37
C ASP A 112 13.82 6.77 -8.37
N GLU A 113 13.74 8.07 -8.04
CA GLU A 113 14.59 8.70 -7.02
C GLU A 113 14.40 8.02 -5.64
N ALA A 114 13.16 7.68 -5.27
CA ALA A 114 12.91 6.97 -4.01
C ALA A 114 13.55 5.57 -3.99
N VAL A 115 13.58 4.87 -5.13
CA VAL A 115 14.25 3.56 -5.24
C VAL A 115 15.76 3.72 -5.05
N GLU A 116 16.37 4.69 -5.74
CA GLU A 116 17.80 4.97 -5.61
C GLU A 116 18.18 5.33 -4.17
N ILE A 117 17.39 6.19 -3.51
CA ILE A 117 17.64 6.59 -2.12
C ILE A 117 17.45 5.40 -1.19
N ALA A 118 16.37 4.63 -1.32
CA ALA A 118 16.06 3.49 -0.45
C ALA A 118 17.21 2.47 -0.38
N TRP A 119 17.87 2.21 -1.52
CA TRP A 119 18.98 1.27 -1.66
C TRP A 119 20.37 1.88 -1.49
N ALA A 120 20.48 3.18 -1.23
CA ALA A 120 21.76 3.85 -1.04
C ALA A 120 22.51 3.32 0.21
N SER A 121 23.84 3.37 0.19
CA SER A 121 24.64 3.00 1.36
C SER A 121 24.42 3.96 2.54
N PRO A 122 24.49 3.49 3.81
CA PRO A 122 24.42 4.35 4.98
C PRO A 122 25.52 5.45 5.01
N PRO A 123 25.32 6.54 5.80
CA PRO A 123 24.21 6.78 6.72
C PRO A 123 22.94 7.26 6.02
N HIS A 124 21.79 6.81 6.52
CA HIS A 124 20.48 7.25 6.02
C HIS A 124 19.98 8.49 6.76
N ALA A 125 19.14 9.27 6.09
CA ALA A 125 18.44 10.39 6.72
C ALA A 125 17.46 9.89 7.81
N PRO A 126 17.12 10.74 8.80
CA PRO A 126 15.96 10.48 9.64
C PRO A 126 14.72 10.26 8.76
N ASN A 127 13.90 9.26 9.08
CA ASN A 127 12.72 8.85 8.30
C ASN A 127 13.01 8.14 6.96
N HIS A 128 14.16 7.45 6.84
CA HIS A 128 14.50 6.64 5.66
C HIS A 128 13.40 5.64 5.26
N TRP A 129 12.64 5.13 6.23
CA TRP A 129 11.50 4.26 5.99
C TRP A 129 10.47 4.84 5.00
N HIS A 130 10.35 6.17 4.87
CA HIS A 130 9.48 6.80 3.86
C HIS A 130 9.95 6.45 2.45
N MET A 131 11.26 6.52 2.21
CA MET A 131 11.87 6.15 0.92
C MET A 131 11.75 4.65 0.68
N VAL A 132 11.99 3.83 1.70
CA VAL A 132 11.81 2.37 1.64
C VAL A 132 10.35 2.00 1.31
N TYR A 133 9.36 2.69 1.89
CA TYR A 133 7.95 2.53 1.54
C TYR A 133 7.67 2.93 0.10
N GLN A 134 8.09 4.11 -0.33
CA GLN A 134 7.87 4.58 -1.70
C GLN A 134 8.51 3.63 -2.73
N ALA A 135 9.76 3.22 -2.50
CA ALA A 135 10.48 2.24 -3.31
C ALA A 135 9.74 0.89 -3.41
N SER A 136 9.18 0.39 -2.29
CA SER A 136 8.39 -0.85 -2.32
C SER A 136 7.17 -0.77 -3.25
N LYS A 137 6.54 0.40 -3.36
CA LYS A 137 5.40 0.62 -4.25
C LYS A 137 5.83 0.72 -5.70
N VAL A 138 6.92 1.45 -5.97
CA VAL A 138 7.53 1.55 -7.31
C VAL A 138 7.91 0.15 -7.82
N GLU A 139 8.67 -0.61 -7.04
CA GLU A 139 9.18 -1.92 -7.47
C GLU A 139 8.08 -2.95 -7.64
N ALA A 140 7.06 -2.99 -6.77
CA ALA A 140 5.93 -3.90 -6.92
C ALA A 140 5.12 -3.60 -8.19
N GLU A 141 4.88 -2.32 -8.50
CA GLU A 141 4.15 -1.92 -9.71
C GLU A 141 4.97 -2.14 -10.99
N LYS A 142 6.30 -1.93 -10.95
CA LYS A 142 7.21 -2.32 -12.04
C LYS A 142 7.25 -3.83 -12.25
N ALA A 143 7.31 -4.62 -11.18
CA ALA A 143 7.29 -6.08 -11.26
C ALA A 143 5.96 -6.60 -11.85
N MET A 144 4.82 -6.03 -11.44
CA MET A 144 3.53 -6.30 -12.04
C MET A 144 3.53 -5.96 -13.55
N SER A 145 3.99 -4.77 -13.91
CA SER A 145 4.05 -4.32 -15.31
C SER A 145 4.93 -5.23 -16.17
N ALA A 146 6.09 -5.63 -15.65
CA ALA A 146 7.00 -6.57 -16.29
C ALA A 146 6.36 -7.96 -16.45
N PHE A 147 5.68 -8.46 -15.41
CA PHE A 147 4.98 -9.74 -15.46
C PHE A 147 3.93 -9.76 -16.56
N VAL A 148 3.04 -8.77 -16.61
CA VAL A 148 1.99 -8.68 -17.62
C VAL A 148 2.58 -8.63 -19.03
N LYS A 149 3.60 -7.79 -19.24
CA LYS A 149 4.30 -7.67 -20.52
C LYS A 149 4.95 -8.98 -20.97
N ASN A 150 5.61 -9.68 -20.06
CA ASN A 150 6.41 -10.86 -20.40
C ASN A 150 5.58 -12.14 -20.53
N ASN A 151 4.44 -12.23 -19.84
CA ASN A 151 3.65 -13.46 -19.78
C ASN A 151 2.34 -13.40 -20.58
N SER A 152 1.86 -12.19 -20.93
CA SER A 152 0.58 -12.00 -21.64
C SER A 152 -0.57 -12.84 -21.04
N PRO A 153 -0.88 -12.66 -19.74
CA PRO A 153 -1.89 -13.46 -19.07
C PRO A 153 -3.29 -13.27 -19.68
N HIS A 154 -4.19 -14.23 -19.44
CA HIS A 154 -5.57 -14.19 -19.96
C HIS A 154 -6.45 -13.15 -19.28
N TYR A 155 -6.03 -12.60 -18.15
CA TYR A 155 -6.75 -11.58 -17.38
C TYR A 155 -6.20 -10.17 -17.64
N THR A 156 -7.02 -9.16 -17.36
CA THR A 156 -6.61 -7.75 -17.37
C THR A 156 -6.12 -7.31 -16.00
N VAL A 157 -5.10 -6.47 -15.94
CA VAL A 157 -4.64 -5.83 -14.69
C VAL A 157 -4.85 -4.32 -14.78
N ASN A 158 -5.48 -3.74 -13.77
CA ASN A 158 -5.61 -2.30 -13.59
C ASN A 158 -4.99 -1.88 -12.25
N VAL A 159 -4.54 -0.64 -12.18
CA VAL A 159 -3.96 -0.07 -10.97
C VAL A 159 -4.84 1.08 -10.49
N VAL A 160 -5.08 1.11 -9.17
CA VAL A 160 -5.58 2.30 -8.47
C VAL A 160 -4.45 2.79 -7.58
N SER A 161 -4.12 4.07 -7.67
CA SER A 161 -3.02 4.70 -6.92
C SER A 161 -3.55 5.80 -6.00
N PRO A 162 -4.07 5.44 -4.81
CA PRO A 162 -4.55 6.44 -3.85
C PRO A 162 -3.41 7.33 -3.38
N ALA A 163 -3.74 8.59 -3.11
CA ALA A 163 -2.94 9.47 -2.27
C ALA A 163 -3.34 9.26 -0.80
N THR A 164 -3.56 10.35 -0.06
CA THR A 164 -4.16 10.26 1.27
C THR A 164 -5.63 9.84 1.17
N VAL A 165 -5.97 8.72 1.81
CA VAL A 165 -7.37 8.25 1.91
C VAL A 165 -7.99 8.80 3.20
N LEU A 166 -8.99 9.67 3.05
CA LEU A 166 -9.76 10.23 4.15
C LEU A 166 -11.20 9.75 4.09
N GLY A 167 -11.77 9.39 5.24
CA GLY A 167 -13.15 8.93 5.31
C GLY A 167 -13.53 8.41 6.70
N GLU A 168 -14.81 8.08 6.84
CA GLU A 168 -15.35 7.50 8.07
C GLU A 168 -14.73 6.13 8.37
N ALA A 169 -14.34 5.92 9.62
CA ALA A 169 -13.90 4.61 10.08
C ALA A 169 -15.09 3.65 10.18
N LEU A 170 -15.12 2.63 9.32
CA LEU A 170 -16.21 1.64 9.27
C LEU A 170 -16.31 0.75 10.53
N CYS A 171 -15.26 0.72 11.35
CA CYS A 171 -15.23 -0.05 12.59
C CYS A 171 -14.24 0.55 13.57
N GLN A 172 -14.48 0.38 14.88
CA GLN A 172 -13.62 0.92 15.93
C GLN A 172 -12.17 0.44 15.83
N ILE A 173 -11.93 -0.77 15.28
CA ILE A 173 -10.56 -1.28 15.08
C ILE A 173 -9.72 -0.41 14.13
N HIS A 174 -10.34 0.34 13.23
CA HIS A 174 -9.61 1.27 12.37
C HIS A 174 -9.08 2.49 13.13
N LEU A 175 -9.67 2.82 14.28
CA LEU A 175 -9.32 3.99 15.08
C LEU A 175 -8.20 3.70 16.09
N VAL A 176 -7.85 2.44 16.33
CA VAL A 176 -6.88 2.03 17.37
C VAL A 176 -5.47 1.73 16.82
N SER A 177 -5.22 2.04 15.55
CA SER A 177 -3.91 1.91 14.91
C SER A 177 -3.22 3.27 14.79
N PRO A 178 -1.92 3.36 14.43
CA PRO A 178 -1.30 4.65 14.15
C PRO A 178 -1.78 5.27 12.82
N TYR A 179 -2.32 4.47 11.90
CA TYR A 179 -2.76 4.89 10.56
C TYR A 179 -3.87 5.95 10.47
N PRO A 180 -4.89 6.03 11.36
CA PRO A 180 -5.85 7.14 11.40
C PRO A 180 -5.19 8.41 11.98
N TRP A 181 -4.15 8.91 11.32
CA TRP A 181 -3.36 10.05 11.78
C TRP A 181 -4.21 11.31 11.99
N VAL A 182 -5.26 11.53 11.17
CA VAL A 182 -6.22 12.63 11.38
C VAL A 182 -6.95 12.52 12.72
N LYS A 183 -7.31 11.29 13.14
CA LYS A 183 -7.94 11.06 14.45
C LYS A 183 -6.93 11.28 15.57
N ASN A 184 -5.71 10.78 15.42
CA ASN A 184 -4.64 11.00 16.39
C ASN A 184 -4.35 12.50 16.57
N LEU A 185 -4.29 13.26 15.48
CA LEU A 185 -4.13 14.71 15.51
C LEU A 185 -5.33 15.38 16.20
N TYR A 186 -6.56 14.99 15.87
CA TYR A 186 -7.78 15.51 16.52
C TYR A 186 -7.80 15.26 18.03
N ASP A 187 -7.29 14.12 18.49
CA ASP A 187 -7.21 13.75 19.91
C ASP A 187 -6.02 14.41 20.63
N GLY A 188 -5.16 15.16 19.93
CA GLY A 188 -3.95 15.77 20.50
C GLY A 188 -2.78 14.80 20.66
N ASN A 189 -2.80 13.64 19.99
CA ASN A 189 -1.70 12.69 19.95
C ASN A 189 -0.67 13.07 18.88
N GLU A 190 0.01 14.19 19.10
CA GLU A 190 0.91 14.83 18.14
C GLU A 190 2.12 13.95 17.80
N GLU A 191 2.62 13.12 18.72
CA GLU A 191 3.74 12.20 18.45
C GLU A 191 3.39 11.17 17.37
N VAL A 192 2.17 10.63 17.39
CA VAL A 192 1.71 9.67 16.36
C VAL A 192 1.36 10.39 15.06
N GLY A 193 0.87 11.63 15.12
CA GLY A 193 0.71 12.49 13.95
C GLY A 193 2.05 12.82 13.28
N GLY A 194 3.10 13.07 14.08
CA GLY A 194 4.44 13.42 13.66
C GLY A 194 5.17 12.32 12.89
N LEU A 195 4.81 11.04 13.10
CA LEU A 195 5.34 9.93 12.28
C LEU A 195 5.00 10.09 10.79
N PHE A 196 3.85 10.70 10.47
CA PHE A 196 3.43 10.93 9.08
C PHE A 196 3.79 12.32 8.57
N GLN A 197 4.45 13.14 9.38
CA GLN A 197 5.01 14.41 8.96
C GLN A 197 6.43 14.16 8.46
N ALA A 198 6.72 14.59 7.23
CA ALA A 198 8.09 14.70 6.78
C ALA A 198 8.82 15.69 7.69
N SER A 199 10.04 15.33 8.11
CA SER A 199 10.85 16.14 9.03
C SER A 199 10.92 17.59 8.54
N GLU A 200 10.59 18.54 9.41
CA GLU A 200 10.82 19.95 9.15
C GLU A 200 12.31 20.19 8.91
N SER A 201 12.73 20.28 7.65
CA SER A 201 13.93 21.04 7.32
C SER A 201 13.50 22.48 7.14
N SER A 202 13.74 23.28 8.19
CA SER A 202 13.52 24.72 8.27
C SER A 202 12.10 25.19 7.90
N ALA A 203 11.24 25.26 8.92
CA ALA A 203 10.17 26.24 8.92
C ALA A 203 10.79 27.64 8.79
N GLU A 204 10.90 28.17 7.57
CA GLU A 204 10.86 29.61 7.40
C GLU A 204 9.46 30.04 7.85
N THR A 205 9.41 30.60 9.05
CA THR A 205 8.24 31.32 9.56
C THR A 205 7.86 32.37 8.52
N PHE A 206 6.80 32.12 7.75
CA PHE A 206 6.15 33.17 6.99
C PHE A 206 5.56 34.16 7.99
N PRO A 207 6.05 35.42 8.08
CA PRO A 207 5.40 36.40 8.91
C PRO A 207 4.04 36.70 8.27
N PHE A 208 2.97 36.36 8.98
CA PHE A 208 1.68 36.96 8.73
C PHE A 208 1.83 38.45 9.04
N SER A 209 2.05 39.27 8.01
CA SER A 209 1.89 40.72 8.09
C SER A 209 0.40 40.99 8.27
N THR A 210 0.02 41.31 9.51
CA THR A 210 -1.20 42.07 9.78
C THR A 210 -0.81 43.54 9.71
N ASP A 211 -0.80 44.10 8.52
CA ASP A 211 -0.88 45.55 8.35
C ASP A 211 -2.15 45.86 7.56
N ASP A 212 -2.89 46.82 8.13
CA ASP A 212 -4.22 47.31 7.78
C ASP A 212 -4.35 47.91 6.37
#